data_AF-A0AAQ2WXC5-F1
#
_entry.id   AF-A0AAQ2WXC5-F1
#
_cell.length_a   1.000
_cell.length_b   1.000
_cell.length_c   1.000
_cell.angle_alpha   90.00
_cell.angle_beta   90.00
_cell.angle_gamma   90.00
#
_symmetry.space_group_name_H-M   'P 1'
#
loop_
_entity.id
_entity.type
_entity.pdbx_description
1 polymer ?
#
loop_
_entity_poly.entity_id
_entity_poly.type
_entity_poly.pdbx_seq_one_letter_code
_entity_poly.pdbx_strand_id
1 'polypeptide(L)' 'MVGPQTSIALIGKTDAIQIKTYVTEKYILDVKVGSDAVIELESYPDEKFKAKISQVSPV' A
#
# COMPACT_ATOMS: atom_id res chain seq x y z
N MET A 1 -18.64 -11.78 -27.51
CA MET A 1 -19.73 -10.98 -26.92
C MET A 1 -19.27 -10.53 -25.54
N VAL A 2 -19.44 -9.26 -25.18
CA VAL A 2 -19.12 -8.74 -23.84
C VAL A 2 -20.40 -8.66 -23.03
N GLY A 3 -20.34 -9.13 -21.77
CA GLY A 3 -21.48 -9.09 -20.85
C GLY A 3 -21.41 -7.89 -19.91
N PRO A 4 -22.50 -7.54 -19.21
CA PRO A 4 -22.53 -6.38 -18.30
C PRO A 4 -21.52 -6.42 -17.15
N GLN A 5 -21.07 -7.62 -16.75
CA GLN A 5 -20.07 -7.82 -15.69
C GLN A 5 -18.64 -7.91 -16.24
N THR A 6 -18.45 -7.81 -17.55
CA THR A 6 -17.13 -7.86 -18.17
C THR A 6 -16.45 -6.50 -18.02
N SER A 7 -15.47 -6.41 -17.13
CA SER A 7 -14.61 -5.22 -17.03
C SER A 7 -13.80 -5.05 -18.32
N ILE A 8 -13.93 -3.90 -18.96
CA ILE A 8 -13.24 -3.57 -20.21
C ILE A 8 -11.93 -2.82 -19.91
N ALA A 9 -11.92 -2.00 -18.85
CA ALA A 9 -10.77 -1.23 -18.41
C ALA A 9 -10.84 -0.95 -16.90
N LEU A 10 -9.67 -0.78 -16.29
CA LEU A 10 -9.51 -0.31 -14.91
C LEU A 10 -8.89 1.08 -14.93
N ILE A 11 -9.55 2.04 -14.27
CA ILE A 11 -9.08 3.42 -14.17
C ILE A 11 -8.70 3.67 -12.71
N GLY A 12 -7.44 4.05 -12.48
CA GLY A 12 -6.90 4.36 -11.16
C GLY A 12 -6.43 5.81 -11.06
N LYS A 13 -6.43 6.34 -9.84
CA LYS A 13 -5.84 7.64 -9.52
C LYS A 13 -4.34 7.49 -9.28
N THR A 14 -3.53 8.38 -9.84
CA THR A 14 -2.07 8.37 -9.69
C THR A 14 -1.57 9.33 -8.61
N ASP A 15 -2.41 10.24 -8.13
CA ASP A 15 -2.13 11.21 -7.07
C ASP A 15 -2.34 10.64 -5.65
N ALA A 16 -2.98 9.47 -5.54
CA ALA A 16 -3.31 8.81 -4.28
C ALA A 16 -2.62 7.44 -4.15
N ILE A 17 -1.28 7.43 -4.21
CA ILE A 17 -0.49 6.20 -4.11
C ILE A 17 -0.63 5.60 -2.71
N GLN A 18 -0.96 4.31 -2.65
CA GLN A 18 -1.03 3.53 -1.42
C GLN A 18 -0.15 2.29 -1.54
N ILE A 19 0.58 1.97 -0.47
CA ILE A 19 1.38 0.76 -0.37
C ILE A 19 0.69 -0.19 0.60
N LYS A 20 0.46 -1.42 0.14
CA LYS A 20 -0.06 -2.50 0.98
C LYS A 20 1.07 -3.49 1.24
N THR A 21 1.25 -3.85 2.50
CA THR A 21 2.22 -4.84 2.94
C THR A 21 1.62 -5.70 4.05
N TYR A 22 2.24 -6.85 4.29
CA TYR A 22 1.82 -7.80 5.31
C TYR A 22 2.91 -7.89 6.36
N VAL A 23 2.50 -7.84 7.62
CA VAL A 23 3.38 -7.95 8.77
C VAL A 23 3.00 -9.19 9.55
N THR A 24 3.99 -9.91 10.07
CA THR A 24 3.72 -11.07 10.93
C THR A 24 3.01 -10.64 12.21
N GLU A 25 2.05 -11.43 12.67
CA GLU A 25 1.23 -11.15 13.86
C GLU A 25 2.05 -10.81 15.11
N LYS A 26 3.21 -11.46 15.29
CA LYS A 26 4.13 -11.16 16.41
C LYS A 26 4.56 -9.70 16.52
N TYR A 27 4.50 -8.93 15.43
CA TYR A 27 4.91 -7.52 15.38
C TYR A 27 3.72 -6.56 15.19
N ILE A 28 2.48 -7.06 15.08
CA ILE A 28 1.32 -6.20 14.76
C ILE A 28 1.01 -5.19 15.86
N LEU A 29 1.34 -5.52 17.12
CA LEU A 29 1.13 -4.65 18.28
C LEU A 29 1.99 -3.37 18.24
N ASP A 30 3.13 -3.42 17.54
CA ASP A 30 4.05 -2.30 17.38
C ASP A 30 3.70 -1.41 16.18
N VAL A 31 2.88 -1.92 15.25
CA VAL A 31 2.45 -1.18 14.06
C VAL A 31 1.19 -0.38 14.38
N LYS A 32 1.29 0.96 14.32
CA LYS A 32 0.19 1.87 14.66
C LYS A 32 -0.06 2.87 13.54
N VAL A 33 -1.32 3.30 13.41
CA VAL A 33 -1.67 4.40 12.51
C VAL A 33 -0.90 5.65 12.92
N GLY A 34 -0.33 6.34 11.94
CA GLY A 34 0.52 7.53 12.13
C GLY A 34 2.01 7.23 12.32
N SER A 35 2.39 5.98 12.59
CA SER A 35 3.80 5.58 12.68
C SER A 35 4.55 5.92 11.40
N ASP A 36 5.77 6.42 11.55
CA ASP A 36 6.67 6.69 10.44
C ASP A 36 7.15 5.39 9.80
N ALA A 37 7.29 5.41 8.48
CA ALA A 37 7.84 4.34 7.68
C ALA A 37 8.78 4.91 6.61
N VAL A 38 9.73 4.09 6.18
CA VAL A 38 10.60 4.38 5.05
C VAL A 38 10.37 3.31 4.01
N ILE A 39 10.15 3.74 2.77
CA ILE A 39 9.97 2.86 1.62
C ILE A 39 11.19 2.99 0.74
N GLU A 40 11.74 1.84 0.37
CA GLU A 40 12.86 1.70 -0.55
C GLU A 40 12.37 0.81 -1.70
N LEU A 41 12.69 1.18 -2.93
CA LEU A 41 12.24 0.50 -4.14
C LEU A 41 13.44 0.06 -4.96
N GLU A 42 13.45 -1.16 -5.46
CA GLU A 42 14.53 -1.65 -6.31
C GLU A 42 14.69 -0.83 -7.61
N SER A 43 13.59 -0.28 -8.13
CA SER A 43 13.59 0.59 -9.31
C SER A 43 14.23 1.97 -9.05
N TYR A 44 14.34 2.37 -7.78
CA TYR A 44 14.89 3.66 -7.35
C TYR A 44 15.82 3.42 -6.15
N PRO A 45 16.96 2.74 -6.35
CA PRO A 45 17.80 2.24 -5.26
C PRO A 45 18.41 3.36 -4.39
N ASP A 46 18.58 4.55 -4.96
CA ASP A 46 19.14 5.72 -4.27
C ASP A 46 18.06 6.60 -3.61
N GLU A 47 16.78 6.26 -3.76
CA GLU A 47 15.67 7.04 -3.23
C GLU A 47 15.02 6.37 -2.02
N LYS A 48 14.74 7.19 -1.00
CA LYS A 48 14.00 6.79 0.19
C LYS A 48 12.76 7.66 0.33
N PHE A 49 11.60 7.03 0.37
CA PHE A 49 10.34 7.74 0.48
C PHE A 49 9.86 7.68 1.93
N LYS A 50 9.60 8.86 2.51
CA LYS A 50 8.94 8.96 3.81
C LYS A 50 7.48 8.59 3.65
N ALA A 51 6.99 7.71 4.52
CA ALA A 51 5.60 7.27 4.55
C ALA A 51 5.07 7.29 5.98
N LYS A 52 3.75 7.17 6.09
CA LYS A 52 3.05 6.96 7.36
C LYS A 52 2.07 5.82 7.22
N ILE A 53 1.92 5.03 8.27
CA ILE A 53 0.89 4.01 8.33
C ILE A 53 -0.48 4.70 8.36
N SER A 54 -1.27 4.51 7.31
CA SER A 54 -2.60 5.10 7.19
C SER A 54 -3.70 4.22 7.80
N GLN A 55 -3.50 2.91 7.80
CA GLN A 55 -4.50 1.93 8.27
C GLN A 55 -3.82 0.62 8.65
N VAL A 56 -4.37 -0.07 9.65
CA VAL A 56 -4.04 -1.46 9.99
C VAL A 56 -5.31 -2.29 9.82
N SER A 57 -5.21 -3.43 9.13
CA SER A 57 -6.32 -4.36 8.95
C SER A 57 -6.66 -5.02 10.30
N PRO A 58 -7.95 -5.16 10.67
CA PRO A 58 -8.37 -5.94 11.83
C PRO A 58 -8.42 -7.46 11.57
N VAL A 59 -8.12 -7.87 10.34
CA VAL A 59 -8.32 -9.22 9.78
C VAL A 59 -6.99 -9.83 9.38
#